data_AF-A0A432FEX3-F1
#
_entry.id   AF-A0A432FEX3-F1
#
_cell.length_a   1.000
_cell.length_b   1.000
_cell.length_c   1.000
_cell.angle_alpha   90.00
_cell.angle_beta   90.00
_cell.angle_gamma   90.00
#
_symmetry.space_group_name_H-M   'P 1'
#
loop_
_entity.id
_entity.type
_entity.pdbx_description
1 polymer ?
#
loop_
_entity_poly.entity_id
_entity_poly.type
_entity_poly.pdbx_seq_one_letter_code
_entity_poly.pdbx_strand_id
1 'polypeptide(L)' 'MDWGLQNRISHIIKPNDNRALMLAVDHGYFLGPTEKLEVPRKTTAPLLKYCDSIMLTRGVQRTS' A
#
# COMPACT_ATOMS: atom_id res chain seq x y z
N MET A 1 1.08 0.99 -23.73
CA MET A 1 2.03 1.17 -22.61
C MET A 1 3.27 0.38 -22.94
N ASP A 2 4.46 0.90 -22.62
CA ASP A 2 5.67 0.08 -22.68
C ASP A 2 5.57 -1.10 -21.70
N TRP A 3 6.23 -2.20 -22.05
CA TRP A 3 6.20 -3.44 -21.27
C TRP A 3 6.48 -3.20 -19.78
N GLY A 4 7.45 -2.35 -19.46
CA GLY A 4 7.83 -2.07 -18.07
C GLY A 4 6.76 -1.34 -17.26
N LEU A 5 5.92 -0.50 -17.89
CA LEU A 5 4.81 0.15 -17.21
C LEU A 5 3.66 -0.85 -17.02
N GLN A 6 3.36 -1.62 -18.06
CA GLN A 6 2.34 -2.67 -18.01
C GLN A 6 2.65 -3.71 -16.92
N ASN A 7 3.90 -4.15 -16.82
CA ASN A 7 4.33 -5.10 -15.79
C ASN A 7 4.12 -4.53 -14.38
N ARG A 8 4.51 -3.28 -14.12
CA ARG A 8 4.30 -2.64 -12.80
C ARG A 8 2.82 -2.52 -12.43
N ILE A 9 1.98 -2.12 -13.38
CA ILE A 9 0.55 -1.99 -13.15
C ILE A 9 -0.09 -3.35 -12.85
N SER A 10 0.33 -4.43 -13.52
CA SER A 10 -0.21 -5.79 -13.29
C SER A 10 0.02 -6.32 -11.88
N HIS A 11 0.95 -5.73 -11.11
CA HIS A 11 1.13 -6.07 -9.70
C HIS A 11 0.10 -5.38 -8.79
N ILE A 12 -0.44 -4.22 -9.21
CA ILE A 12 -1.43 -3.43 -8.47
C ILE A 12 -2.85 -3.82 -8.89
N ILE A 13 -3.12 -3.80 -10.20
CA ILE A 13 -4.41 -4.16 -10.80
C ILE A 13 -4.27 -5.58 -11.31
N LYS A 14 -5.00 -6.53 -10.72
CA LYS A 14 -4.87 -7.94 -11.06
C LYS A 14 -5.46 -8.21 -12.45
N PRO A 15 -4.74 -8.93 -13.34
CA PRO A 15 -5.18 -9.13 -14.72
C PRO A 15 -6.33 -10.13 -14.86
N ASN A 16 -6.63 -10.92 -13.82
CA ASN A 16 -7.73 -11.90 -13.82
C ASN A 16 -9.11 -11.23 -13.76
N ASP A 17 -9.24 -10.11 -13.05
CA ASP A 17 -10.51 -9.41 -12.84
C ASP A 17 -10.46 -7.91 -13.12
N ASN A 18 -9.29 -7.37 -13.48
CA ASN A 18 -9.03 -5.95 -13.70
C ASN A 18 -9.40 -5.06 -12.50
N ARG A 19 -9.26 -5.57 -11.28
CA ARG A 19 -9.54 -4.84 -10.04
C ARG A 19 -8.30 -4.77 -9.15
N ALA A 20 -8.39 -3.91 -8.13
CA ALA A 20 -7.35 -3.73 -7.12
C ALA A 20 -7.97 -3.40 -5.77
N LEU A 21 -7.58 -4.13 -4.74
CA LEU A 21 -7.80 -3.78 -3.34
C LEU A 21 -6.51 -3.20 -2.76
N MET A 22 -6.40 -1.88 -2.77
CA MET A 22 -5.22 -1.15 -2.29
C MET A 22 -5.46 -0.61 -0.87
N LEU A 23 -4.54 -0.91 0.04
CA LEU A 23 -4.56 -0.40 1.42
C LEU A 23 -3.78 0.92 1.50
N ALA A 24 -4.45 2.03 1.80
CA ALA A 24 -3.82 3.34 1.94
C ALA A 24 -3.52 3.67 3.42
N VAL A 25 -2.26 3.99 3.72
CA VAL A 25 -1.75 4.30 5.07
C VAL A 25 -0.78 5.50 5.08
N ASP A 26 -0.89 6.36 4.09
CA ASP A 26 -0.06 7.55 3.91
C ASP A 26 -0.55 8.79 4.68
N HIS A 27 -1.72 8.71 5.34
CA HIS A 27 -2.35 9.78 6.13
C HIS A 27 -1.39 10.52 7.08
N GLY A 28 -0.48 9.78 7.73
CA GLY A 28 0.45 10.35 8.70
C GLY A 28 1.50 11.29 8.10
N TYR A 29 1.62 11.37 6.77
CA TYR A 29 2.48 12.33 6.08
C TYR A 29 2.17 13.78 6.48
N PHE A 30 0.90 14.12 6.67
CA PHE A 30 0.46 15.47 7.05
C PHE A 30 -0.22 15.51 8.42
N LEU A 31 -0.93 14.43 8.80
CA LEU A 31 -1.73 14.38 10.02
C LEU A 31 -0.95 13.90 11.26
N GLY A 32 0.30 13.48 11.10
CA GLY A 32 1.06 12.86 12.19
C GLY A 32 0.50 11.49 12.59
N PRO A 33 0.63 11.07 13.87
CA PRO A 33 0.14 9.77 14.35
C PRO A 33 -1.40 9.74 14.37
N THR A 34 -2.02 9.45 13.23
CA THR A 34 -3.47 9.28 13.10
C THR A 34 -3.90 8.02 13.85
N GLU A 35 -5.16 8.00 14.33
CA GLU A 35 -5.71 6.84 15.05
C GLU A 35 -5.44 5.52 14.30
N LYS A 36 -4.95 4.51 15.02
CA LYS A 36 -4.53 3.19 14.50
C LYS A 36 -3.31 3.20 13.58
N LEU A 37 -2.71 4.34 13.26
CA LEU A 37 -1.47 4.48 12.50
C LEU A 37 -0.34 5.07 13.34
N GLU A 38 -0.42 5.00 14.67
CA GLU A 38 0.62 5.46 15.59
C GLU A 38 1.90 4.61 15.44
N VAL A 39 1.72 3.31 15.17
CA VAL A 39 2.79 2.38 14.77
C VAL A 39 2.34 1.62 13.52
N PRO A 40 2.54 2.18 12.31
CA PRO A 40 1.95 1.66 11.08
C PRO A 40 2.21 0.18 10.84
N ARG A 41 3.42 -0.32 11.12
CA ARG A 41 3.75 -1.75 10.94
C ARG A 41 2.84 -2.67 11.75
N LYS A 42 2.58 -2.32 13.00
CA LYS A 42 1.80 -3.18 13.92
C LYS A 42 0.37 -3.34 13.41
N THR A 43 -0.22 -2.28 12.90
CA THR A 43 -1.60 -2.29 12.37
C THR A 43 -1.68 -2.92 10.99
N THR A 44 -0.72 -2.61 10.10
CA THR A 44 -0.78 -3.03 8.69
C THR A 44 -0.32 -4.46 8.45
N ALA A 45 0.69 -4.94 9.17
CA ALA A 45 1.26 -6.28 8.97
C ALA A 45 0.22 -7.43 8.90
N PRO A 46 -0.77 -7.53 9.81
CA PRO A 46 -1.79 -8.58 9.72
C PRO A 46 -2.76 -8.40 8.54
N LEU A 47 -2.88 -7.19 8.00
CA LEU A 47 -3.81 -6.85 6.91
C LEU A 47 -3.20 -7.11 5.52
N LEU A 48 -1.87 -7.06 5.39
CA LEU A 48 -1.19 -7.12 4.08
C LEU A 48 -1.60 -8.32 3.22
N LYS A 49 -1.87 -9.48 3.84
CA LYS A 49 -2.26 -10.71 3.13
C LYS A 49 -3.64 -10.63 2.45
N TYR A 50 -4.44 -9.62 2.79
CA TYR A 50 -5.77 -9.39 2.24
C TYR A 50 -5.78 -8.30 1.17
N CYS A 51 -4.65 -7.68 0.86
CA CYS A 51 -4.57 -6.54 -0.05
C CYS A 51 -3.69 -6.88 -1.26
N ASP A 52 -4.02 -6.32 -2.42
CA ASP A 52 -3.25 -6.49 -3.64
C ASP A 52 -1.99 -5.61 -3.66
N SER A 53 -2.09 -4.44 -3.03
CA SER A 53 -1.04 -3.44 -2.95
C SER A 53 -1.22 -2.56 -1.71
N ILE A 54 -0.15 -1.83 -1.36
CA ILE A 54 -0.15 -0.88 -0.25
C ILE A 54 0.35 0.48 -0.73
N MET A 55 -0.32 1.55 -0.31
CA MET A 55 0.04 2.94 -0.57
C MET A 55 0.51 3.60 0.73
N LEU A 56 1.75 4.05 0.74
CA LEU A 56 2.41 4.58 1.93
C LEU A 56 3.56 5.53 1.54
N THR A 57 4.08 6.25 2.54
CA THR A 57 5.28 7.07 2.34
C THR A 57 6.55 6.22 2.33
N ARG A 58 7.60 6.72 1.66
CA ARG A 58 8.94 6.10 1.67
C ARG A 58 9.50 5.91 3.09
N GLY A 59 9.20 6.83 4.01
CA GLY A 59 9.63 6.75 5.41
C GLY A 59 9.06 5.52 6.08
N VAL A 60 7.73 5.38 6.05
CA VAL A 60 7.03 4.21 6.59
C VAL A 60 7.56 2.92 5.97
N GLN A 61 7.78 2.87 4.65
CA GLN A 61 8.23 1.66 3.96
C GLN A 61 9.59 1.14 4.44
N ARG A 62 10.50 2.04 4.82
CA ARG A 62 11.88 1.69 5.16
C ARG A 62 12.08 1.41 6.64
N THR A 63 11.24 1.99 7.49
CA THR A 63 11.46 1.98 8.95
C THR A 63 10.40 1.22 9.73
N SER A 64 9.24 0.95 9.13
CA SER A 64 8.10 0.32 9.82
C SER A 64 8.07 -1.16 9.50
#